data_AF-W6KDX2-F1
#
_entry.id   AF-W6KDX2-F1
#
_cell.length_a   1.000
_cell.length_b   1.000
_cell.length_c   1.000
_cell.angle_alpha   90.00
_cell.angle_beta   90.00
_cell.angle_gamma   90.00
#
_symmetry.space_group_name_H-M   'P 1'
#
loop_
_entity.id
_entity.type
_entity.pdbx_description
1 polymer ?
#
loop_
_entity_poly.entity_id
_entity_poly.type
_entity_poly.pdbx_seq_one_letter_code
_entity_poly.pdbx_strand_id
1 'polypeptide(L)'
;MMIRPTEGFETFDARLRGALVAGQPLGDLGNMSVVRAWLEICEGLPRSQLPTLIPDTIARLTADPDWQACLVDCGLGIAEARSHVELGMVVACYGRLRDAREEPEDSTDRVEAGYASLQRSFAALDSAARRLDSACADLDRQITTLEADLEDVAQQSETMAHAARAPKTMAA
;
A
#
# COMPACT_ATOMS: atom_id res chain seq x y z
N MET A 1 6.93 -26.45 -18.63
CA MET A 1 6.93 -25.44 -19.71
C MET A 1 7.38 -24.14 -19.08
N MET A 2 8.63 -23.73 -19.29
CA MET A 2 9.16 -22.48 -18.72
C MET A 2 8.66 -21.32 -19.58
N ILE A 3 7.65 -20.59 -19.10
CA ILE A 3 7.25 -19.32 -19.70
C ILE A 3 8.46 -18.39 -19.55
N ARG A 4 8.98 -17.86 -20.66
CA ARG A 4 10.08 -16.89 -20.60
C ARG A 4 9.56 -15.64 -19.88
N PRO A 5 10.26 -15.13 -18.84
CA PRO A 5 9.76 -14.05 -17.99
C PRO A 5 9.33 -12.77 -18.74
N THR A 6 9.88 -12.54 -19.93
CA THR A 6 9.63 -11.34 -20.75
C THR A 6 8.32 -11.37 -21.52
N GLU A 7 7.85 -12.55 -21.96
CA GLU A 7 6.63 -12.67 -22.80
C GLU A 7 5.35 -12.31 -22.03
N GLY A 8 5.30 -12.62 -20.73
CA GLY A 8 4.15 -12.30 -19.89
C GLY A 8 3.97 -10.79 -19.68
N PHE A 9 5.07 -10.06 -19.50
CA PHE A 9 5.03 -8.62 -19.26
C PHE A 9 4.60 -7.82 -20.49
N GLU A 10 5.17 -8.12 -21.66
CA GLU A 10 4.82 -7.43 -22.91
C GLU A 10 3.35 -7.66 -23.27
N THR A 11 2.85 -8.89 -23.06
CA THR A 11 1.45 -9.24 -23.28
C THR A 11 0.53 -8.48 -22.31
N PHE A 12 0.92 -8.37 -21.05
CA PHE A 12 0.19 -7.58 -20.04
C PHE A 12 0.13 -6.09 -20.41
N ASP A 13 1.26 -5.48 -20.74
CA ASP A 13 1.34 -4.05 -21.10
C ASP A 13 0.48 -3.76 -22.34
N ALA A 14 0.54 -4.62 -23.35
CA ALA A 14 -0.28 -4.50 -24.55
C ALA A 14 -1.79 -4.61 -24.26
N ARG A 15 -2.21 -5.57 -23.41
CA ARG A 15 -3.61 -5.72 -23.01
C ARG A 15 -4.10 -4.54 -22.19
N LEU A 16 -3.30 -4.06 -21.25
CA LEU A 16 -3.65 -2.90 -20.44
C LEU A 16 -3.84 -1.66 -21.31
N ARG A 17 -2.89 -1.37 -22.21
CA ARG A 17 -3.01 -0.27 -23.17
C ARG A 17 -4.24 -0.42 -24.07
N GLY A 18 -4.54 -1.64 -24.53
CA GLY A 18 -5.74 -1.94 -25.30
C GLY A 18 -7.03 -1.61 -24.54
N ALA A 19 -7.11 -2.00 -23.27
CA ALA A 19 -8.25 -1.70 -22.39
C ALA A 19 -8.41 -0.19 -22.13
N LEU A 20 -7.29 0.52 -21.97
CA LEU A 20 -7.28 1.98 -21.80
C LEU A 20 -7.79 2.71 -23.05
N VAL A 21 -7.33 2.32 -24.25
CA VAL A 21 -7.80 2.89 -25.52
C VAL A 21 -9.28 2.59 -25.76
N ALA A 22 -9.77 1.43 -25.31
CA ALA A 22 -11.18 1.07 -25.39
C ALA A 22 -12.06 1.83 -24.37
N GLY A 23 -11.49 2.63 -23.48
CA GLY A 23 -12.23 3.36 -22.44
C GLY A 23 -12.89 2.43 -21.42
N GLN A 24 -12.29 1.26 -21.17
CA GLN A 24 -12.86 0.29 -20.24
C GLN A 24 -12.74 0.80 -18.80
N PRO A 25 -13.79 0.73 -17.97
CA PRO A 25 -13.68 1.11 -16.57
C PRO A 25 -12.75 0.15 -15.83
N LEU A 26 -11.70 0.68 -15.21
CA LEU A 26 -10.69 -0.09 -14.49
C LEU A 26 -10.51 0.35 -13.02
N GLY A 27 -11.06 1.51 -12.63
CA GLY A 27 -10.91 2.08 -11.29
C GLY A 27 -11.83 1.54 -10.19
N ASP A 28 -13.03 1.07 -10.55
CA ASP A 28 -14.05 0.68 -9.57
C ASP A 28 -13.88 -0.78 -9.13
N LEU A 29 -13.04 -1.00 -8.11
CA LEU A 29 -12.82 -2.32 -7.50
C LEU A 29 -14.04 -2.90 -6.76
N GLY A 30 -15.05 -2.07 -6.46
CA GLY A 30 -16.33 -2.54 -5.93
C GLY A 30 -17.16 -3.30 -6.99
N ASN A 31 -16.85 -3.09 -8.27
CA ASN A 31 -17.52 -3.72 -9.38
C ASN A 31 -16.81 -5.00 -9.84
N MET A 32 -17.49 -6.14 -9.71
CA MET A 32 -16.94 -7.43 -10.10
C MET A 32 -16.65 -7.56 -11.61
N SER A 33 -17.29 -6.79 -12.49
CA SER A 33 -16.93 -6.80 -13.91
C SER A 33 -15.56 -6.17 -14.15
N VAL A 34 -15.21 -5.13 -13.40
CA VAL A 34 -13.89 -4.48 -13.42
C VAL A 34 -12.82 -5.42 -12.91
N VAL A 35 -13.08 -6.12 -11.80
CA VAL A 35 -12.15 -7.13 -11.27
C VAL A 35 -11.91 -8.25 -12.28
N ARG A 36 -12.96 -8.72 -12.99
CA ARG A 36 -12.81 -9.73 -14.06
C ARG A 36 -11.99 -9.22 -15.23
N ALA A 37 -12.23 -7.99 -15.68
CA ALA A 37 -11.43 -7.35 -16.72
C ALA A 37 -9.94 -7.32 -16.35
N TRP A 38 -9.63 -6.94 -15.11
CA TRP A 38 -8.25 -7.00 -14.61
C TRP A 38 -7.67 -8.41 -14.64
N LEU A 39 -8.45 -9.44 -14.30
CA LEU A 39 -7.99 -10.83 -14.37
C LEU A 39 -7.72 -11.32 -15.80
N GLU A 40 -8.46 -10.82 -16.78
CA GLU A 40 -8.23 -11.07 -18.22
C GLU A 40 -6.97 -10.35 -18.70
N ILE A 41 -6.80 -9.08 -18.34
CA ILE A 41 -5.58 -8.31 -18.64
C ILE A 41 -4.34 -9.03 -18.05
N CYS A 42 -4.46 -9.51 -16.81
CA CYS A 42 -3.40 -10.20 -16.08
C CYS A 42 -3.28 -11.70 -16.38
N GLU A 43 -4.00 -12.22 -17.38
CA GLU A 43 -3.97 -13.65 -17.69
C GLU A 43 -2.56 -14.13 -18.09
N GLY A 44 -2.12 -15.25 -17.51
CA GLY A 44 -0.79 -15.81 -17.75
C GLY A 44 0.31 -15.25 -16.84
N LEU A 45 0.00 -14.27 -15.99
CA LEU A 45 0.95 -13.70 -15.03
C LEU A 45 0.92 -14.42 -13.68
N PRO A 46 2.07 -14.59 -13.01
CA PRO A 46 2.12 -15.11 -11.65
C PRO A 46 1.38 -14.19 -10.67
N ARG A 47 0.44 -14.74 -9.90
CA ARG A 47 -0.37 -13.97 -8.93
C ARG A 47 0.48 -13.26 -7.87
N SER A 48 1.65 -13.81 -7.56
CA SER A 48 2.60 -13.22 -6.61
C SER A 48 3.25 -11.92 -7.10
N GLN A 49 3.26 -11.67 -8.42
CA GLN A 49 3.89 -10.49 -9.01
C GLN A 49 2.92 -9.33 -9.20
N LEU A 50 1.62 -9.61 -9.29
CA LEU A 50 0.57 -8.60 -9.55
C LEU A 50 0.55 -7.42 -8.56
N PRO A 51 0.78 -7.61 -7.24
CA PRO A 51 0.81 -6.49 -6.29
C PRO A 51 1.90 -5.44 -6.54
N THR A 52 2.96 -5.80 -7.26
CA THR A 52 4.05 -4.89 -7.62
C THR A 52 3.93 -4.46 -9.07
N LEU A 53 3.67 -5.42 -9.95
CA LEU A 53 3.63 -5.22 -11.40
C LEU A 53 2.57 -4.20 -11.84
N ILE A 54 1.36 -4.30 -11.28
CA ILE A 54 0.24 -3.44 -11.65
C ILE A 54 0.51 -1.98 -11.24
N PRO A 55 0.81 -1.64 -9.97
CA PRO A 55 1.08 -0.25 -9.59
C PRO A 55 2.31 0.33 -10.30
N ASP A 56 3.38 -0.45 -10.51
CA ASP A 56 4.57 0.02 -11.22
C ASP A 56 4.27 0.38 -12.68
N THR A 57 3.45 -0.45 -13.34
CA THR A 57 3.06 -0.22 -14.74
C THR A 57 2.15 1.00 -14.86
N ILE A 58 1.18 1.14 -13.96
CA ILE A 58 0.31 2.32 -13.93
C ILE A 58 1.14 3.58 -13.67
N ALA A 59 2.03 3.56 -12.67
CA ALA A 59 2.89 4.70 -12.36
C ALA A 59 3.75 5.13 -13.56
N ARG A 60 4.29 4.16 -14.30
CA ARG A 60 5.03 4.43 -15.55
C ARG A 60 4.14 5.04 -16.62
N LEU A 61 2.92 4.55 -16.82
CA LEU A 61 1.97 5.12 -17.78
C LEU A 61 1.50 6.52 -17.35
N THR A 62 1.37 6.77 -16.05
CA THR A 62 1.04 8.09 -15.51
C THR A 62 2.15 9.12 -15.77
N ALA A 63 3.41 8.69 -15.83
CA ALA A 63 4.53 9.55 -16.19
C ALA A 63 4.56 9.91 -17.69
N ASP A 64 3.79 9.21 -18.53
CA ASP A 64 3.66 9.46 -19.96
C ASP A 64 2.45 10.38 -20.23
N PRO A 65 2.66 11.62 -20.72
CA PRO A 65 1.57 12.58 -20.97
C PRO A 65 0.50 12.05 -21.93
N ASP A 66 0.88 11.19 -22.89
CA ASP A 66 -0.03 10.67 -23.91
C ASP A 66 -1.08 9.71 -23.31
N TRP A 67 -0.76 9.09 -22.17
CA TRP A 67 -1.61 8.09 -21.51
C TRP A 67 -2.38 8.62 -20.31
N GLN A 68 -2.02 9.81 -19.80
CA GLN A 68 -2.69 10.39 -18.63
C GLN A 68 -4.20 10.57 -18.84
N ALA A 69 -4.62 11.06 -20.01
CA ALA A 69 -6.04 11.23 -20.32
C ALA A 69 -6.79 9.90 -20.27
N CYS A 70 -6.27 8.86 -20.93
CA CYS A 70 -6.89 7.54 -20.94
C CYS A 70 -6.95 6.91 -19.55
N LEU A 71 -5.91 7.08 -18.73
CA LEU A 71 -5.90 6.59 -17.34
C LEU A 71 -7.00 7.24 -16.50
N VAL A 72 -7.16 8.56 -16.60
CA VAL A 72 -8.20 9.30 -15.88
C VAL A 72 -9.59 8.85 -16.34
N ASP A 73 -9.80 8.71 -17.65
CA ASP A 73 -11.09 8.27 -18.21
C ASP A 73 -11.47 6.84 -17.80
N CYS A 74 -10.47 5.99 -17.55
CA CYS A 74 -10.67 4.62 -17.07
C CYS A 74 -10.77 4.52 -15.53
N GLY A 75 -10.65 5.64 -14.80
CA GLY A 75 -10.71 5.68 -13.34
C GLY A 75 -9.41 5.26 -12.64
N LEU A 76 -8.25 5.45 -13.27
CA LEU A 76 -6.92 5.16 -12.71
C LEU A 76 -6.12 6.46 -12.50
N GLY A 77 -6.75 7.42 -11.84
CA GLY A 77 -6.24 8.78 -11.74
C GLY A 77 -4.96 8.91 -10.90
N ILE A 78 -4.19 9.98 -11.14
CA ILE A 78 -2.90 10.25 -10.46
C ILE A 78 -3.08 10.44 -8.94
N ALA A 79 -4.24 10.94 -8.50
CA ALA A 79 -4.58 11.12 -7.09
C ALA A 79 -4.78 9.80 -6.32
N GLU A 80 -4.82 8.67 -7.02
CA GLU A 80 -5.24 7.37 -6.50
C GLU A 80 -4.06 6.39 -6.37
N ALA A 81 -2.82 6.87 -6.26
CA ALA A 81 -1.64 6.00 -6.19
C ALA A 81 -1.69 4.92 -5.08
N ARG A 82 -2.33 5.21 -3.93
CA ARG A 82 -2.60 4.20 -2.89
C ARG A 82 -3.62 3.14 -3.34
N SER A 83 -4.60 3.55 -4.14
CA SER A 83 -5.60 2.68 -4.77
C SER A 83 -4.96 1.68 -5.74
N HIS A 84 -3.87 2.04 -6.44
CA HIS A 84 -3.22 1.15 -7.40
C HIS A 84 -2.50 -0.05 -6.74
N VAL A 85 -1.99 0.12 -5.52
CA VAL A 85 -1.42 -0.98 -4.73
C VAL A 85 -2.53 -1.92 -4.24
N GLU A 86 -3.65 -1.34 -3.76
CA GLU A 86 -4.84 -2.09 -3.37
C GLU A 86 -5.41 -2.88 -4.56
N LEU A 87 -5.53 -2.25 -5.73
CA LEU A 87 -5.90 -2.87 -7.00
C LEU A 87 -5.03 -4.10 -7.30
N GLY A 88 -3.70 -3.97 -7.22
CA GLY A 88 -2.79 -5.08 -7.44
C GLY A 88 -3.03 -6.26 -6.47
N MET A 89 -3.31 -5.95 -5.21
CA MET A 89 -3.62 -6.95 -4.18
C MET A 89 -4.97 -7.62 -4.39
N VAL A 90 -6.02 -6.84 -4.73
CA VAL A 90 -7.37 -7.33 -4.99
C VAL A 90 -7.35 -8.29 -6.17
N VAL A 91 -6.73 -7.90 -7.29
CA VAL A 91 -6.62 -8.72 -8.50
C VAL A 91 -5.82 -10.01 -8.20
N ALA A 92 -4.74 -9.94 -7.43
CA ALA A 92 -3.98 -11.12 -7.01
C ALA A 92 -4.81 -12.08 -6.15
N CYS A 93 -5.57 -11.56 -5.19
CA CYS A 93 -6.43 -12.36 -4.31
C CYS A 93 -7.59 -13.02 -5.06
N TYR A 94 -8.29 -12.27 -5.91
CA TYR A 94 -9.38 -12.81 -6.73
C TYR A 94 -8.88 -13.83 -7.75
N GLY A 95 -7.72 -13.59 -8.35
CA GLY A 95 -7.09 -14.56 -9.26
C GLY A 95 -6.83 -15.89 -8.57
N ARG A 96 -6.21 -15.86 -7.37
CA ARG A 96 -5.99 -17.08 -6.57
C ARG A 96 -7.29 -17.79 -6.21
N LEU A 97 -8.34 -17.05 -5.85
CA LEU A 97 -9.64 -17.63 -5.52
C LEU A 97 -10.29 -18.28 -6.75
N ARG A 98 -10.19 -17.65 -7.93
CA ARG A 98 -10.70 -18.21 -9.19
C ARG A 98 -9.94 -19.48 -9.55
N ASP A 99 -8.62 -19.41 -9.54
CA ASP A 99 -7.75 -20.55 -9.86
C ASP A 99 -8.04 -21.73 -8.90
N ALA A 100 -8.31 -21.48 -7.62
CA ALA A 100 -8.70 -22.50 -6.65
C ALA A 100 -10.12 -23.07 -6.83
N ARG A 101 -11.02 -22.37 -7.53
CA ARG A 101 -12.40 -22.82 -7.81
C ARG A 101 -12.54 -23.59 -9.13
N GLU A 102 -11.61 -23.41 -10.06
CA GLU A 102 -11.63 -24.05 -11.38
C GLU A 102 -10.95 -25.44 -11.39
N GLU A 103 -10.28 -25.84 -10.29
CA GLU A 103 -9.79 -27.21 -10.10
C GLU A 103 -10.93 -28.16 -9.64
N PRO A 104 -11.23 -29.27 -10.36
CA PRO A 104 -12.27 -30.20 -9.96
C PRO A 104 -11.81 -31.14 -8.82
N GLU A 105 -12.68 -31.26 -7.80
CA GLU A 105 -12.84 -32.39 -6.85
C GLU A 105 -11.92 -32.61 -5.63
N ASP A 106 -11.11 -31.64 -5.18
CA ASP A 106 -10.42 -31.70 -3.85
C ASP A 106 -10.87 -30.56 -2.88
N SER A 107 -12.07 -30.02 -3.13
CA SER A 107 -12.39 -28.61 -2.82
C SER A 107 -12.75 -28.29 -1.37
N THR A 108 -13.12 -29.25 -0.52
CA THR A 108 -13.51 -28.93 0.87
C THR A 108 -12.30 -28.68 1.77
N ASP A 109 -11.33 -29.61 1.78
CA ASP A 109 -10.16 -29.53 2.67
C ASP A 109 -9.21 -28.39 2.28
N ARG A 110 -9.11 -28.08 0.98
CA ARG A 110 -8.31 -26.94 0.48
C ARG A 110 -8.97 -25.58 0.69
N VAL A 111 -10.30 -25.49 0.61
CA VAL A 111 -11.02 -24.26 0.95
C VAL A 111 -10.94 -23.99 2.45
N GLU A 112 -11.06 -25.02 3.29
CA GLU A 112 -10.83 -24.90 4.73
C GLU A 112 -9.39 -24.50 5.05
N ALA A 113 -8.40 -25.11 4.40
CA ALA A 113 -7.00 -24.72 4.56
C ALA A 113 -6.74 -23.28 4.07
N GLY A 114 -7.39 -22.86 2.98
CA GLY A 114 -7.36 -21.50 2.47
C GLY A 114 -7.99 -20.50 3.44
N TYR A 115 -9.13 -20.84 4.02
CA TYR A 115 -9.80 -20.04 5.05
C TYR A 115 -8.95 -19.94 6.32
N ALA A 116 -8.37 -21.04 6.78
CA ALA A 116 -7.44 -21.06 7.92
C ALA A 116 -6.16 -20.27 7.64
N SER A 117 -5.67 -20.25 6.39
CA SER A 117 -4.55 -19.41 5.98
C SER A 117 -4.95 -17.93 5.98
N LEU A 118 -6.15 -17.60 5.50
CA LEU A 118 -6.66 -16.22 5.47
C LEU A 118 -6.85 -15.70 6.90
N GLN A 119 -7.43 -16.50 7.78
CA GLN A 119 -7.64 -16.18 9.19
C GLN A 119 -6.31 -15.94 9.92
N ARG A 120 -5.28 -16.73 9.61
CA ARG A 120 -3.92 -16.49 10.12
C ARG A 120 -3.32 -15.19 9.61
N SER A 121 -3.50 -14.87 8.32
CA SER A 121 -3.04 -13.60 7.76
C SER A 121 -3.73 -12.39 8.40
N PHE A 122 -5.05 -12.48 8.64
CA PHE A 122 -5.79 -11.44 9.35
C PHE A 122 -5.31 -11.28 10.81
N ALA A 123 -5.08 -12.38 11.52
CA ALA A 123 -4.57 -12.33 12.88
C ALA A 123 -3.14 -11.73 12.94
N ALA A 124 -2.30 -12.06 11.97
CA ALA A 124 -0.97 -11.46 11.85
C ALA A 124 -1.04 -9.96 11.56
N LEU A 125 -1.98 -9.53 10.71
CA LEU A 125 -2.21 -8.12 10.40
C LEU A 125 -2.74 -7.35 11.63
N ASP A 126 -3.70 -7.91 12.37
CA ASP A 126 -4.21 -7.32 13.61
C ASP A 126 -3.10 -7.19 14.68
N SER A 127 -2.26 -8.23 14.82
CA SER A 127 -1.09 -8.17 15.70
C SER A 127 -0.09 -7.09 15.27
N ALA A 128 0.17 -6.96 13.97
CA ALA A 128 1.05 -5.93 13.44
C ALA A 128 0.48 -4.52 13.68
N ALA A 129 -0.82 -4.32 13.47
CA ALA A 129 -1.50 -3.06 13.75
C ALA A 129 -1.38 -2.66 15.23
N ARG A 130 -1.65 -3.58 16.16
CA ARG A 130 -1.50 -3.31 17.61
C ARG A 130 -0.08 -2.97 18.02
N ARG A 131 0.92 -3.62 17.40
CA ARG A 131 2.33 -3.30 17.64
C ARG A 131 2.67 -1.89 17.15
N LEU A 132 2.12 -1.50 16.00
CA LEU A 132 2.29 -0.15 15.47
C LEU A 132 1.64 0.89 16.39
N ASP A 133 0.42 0.64 16.85
CA ASP A 133 -0.28 1.53 17.80
C ASP A 133 0.51 1.70 19.10
N SER A 134 1.07 0.61 19.63
CA SER A 134 1.93 0.67 20.82
C SER A 134 3.20 1.48 20.57
N ALA A 135 3.83 1.31 19.40
CA ALA A 135 5.04 2.05 19.05
C ALA A 135 4.75 3.55 18.89
N CYS A 136 3.62 3.92 18.29
CA CYS A 136 3.17 5.31 18.21
C CYS A 136 2.95 5.90 19.61
N ALA A 137 2.25 5.18 20.49
CA ALA A 137 2.02 5.64 21.87
C ALA A 137 3.32 5.80 22.68
N ASP A 138 4.32 4.94 22.46
CA ASP A 138 5.63 5.06 23.10
C ASP A 138 6.41 6.27 22.56
N LEU A 139 6.37 6.50 21.25
CA LEU A 139 6.97 7.69 20.63
C LEU A 139 6.32 8.98 21.13
N ASP A 140 4.99 9.03 21.25
CA ASP A 140 4.29 10.19 21.79
C ASP A 140 4.75 10.50 23.22
N ARG A 141 4.89 9.48 24.08
CA ARG A 141 5.42 9.68 25.45
C ARG A 141 6.86 10.18 25.45
N GLN A 142 7.70 9.69 24.55
CA GLN A 142 9.08 10.16 24.42
C GLN A 142 9.13 11.62 23.98
N ILE A 143 8.29 12.02 23.02
CA ILE A 143 8.15 13.40 22.58
C ILE A 143 7.75 14.30 23.75
N THR A 144 6.68 13.95 24.49
CA THR A 144 6.23 14.75 25.64
C THR A 144 7.31 14.86 26.72
N THR A 145 8.10 13.80 26.94
CA THR A 145 9.21 13.81 27.91
C THR A 145 10.32 14.75 27.45
N LEU A 146 10.73 14.66 26.19
CA LEU A 146 11.76 15.52 25.62
C LEU A 146 11.33 16.99 25.58
N GLU A 147 10.05 17.26 25.32
CA GLU A 147 9.48 18.61 25.38
C GLU A 147 9.56 19.20 26.79
N ALA A 148 9.24 18.40 27.82
CA ALA A 148 9.37 18.81 29.22
C ALA A 148 10.84 19.05 29.62
N ASP A 149 11.76 18.15 29.24
CA ASP A 149 13.19 18.31 29.52
C ASP A 149 13.76 19.57 28.85
N LEU A 150 13.33 19.88 27.63
CA LEU A 150 13.70 21.11 26.92
C LEU A 150 13.18 22.35 27.64
N GLU A 151 11.96 22.32 28.16
CA GLU A 151 11.39 23.42 28.95
C GLU A 151 12.16 23.64 30.25
N ASP A 152 12.51 22.57 30.97
CA ASP A 152 13.31 22.63 32.19
C ASP A 152 14.71 23.22 31.92
N VAL A 153 15.38 22.79 30.86
CA VAL A 153 16.69 23.34 30.45
C VAL A 153 16.57 24.82 30.11
N ALA A 154 15.51 25.23 29.40
CA ALA A 154 15.25 26.63 29.08
C ALA A 154 15.08 27.46 30.37
N GLN A 155 14.26 27.00 31.33
CA GLN A 155 14.06 27.68 32.62
C GLN A 155 15.35 27.76 33.47
N GLN A 156 16.16 26.69 33.49
CA GLN A 156 17.47 26.70 34.16
C GLN A 156 18.41 27.73 33.53
N SER A 157 18.41 27.85 32.20
CA SER A 157 19.24 28.85 31.52
C SER A 157 18.81 30.29 31.85
N GLU A 158 17.51 30.56 31.95
CA GLU A 158 16.98 31.87 32.33
C GLU A 158 17.27 32.23 33.79
N THR A 159 17.12 31.27 34.70
CA THR A 159 17.44 31.48 36.12
C THR A 159 18.93 31.72 36.34
N MET A 160 19.81 30.97 35.65
CA MET A 160 21.26 31.22 35.67
C MET A 160 21.62 32.59 35.09
N ALA A 161 20.98 32.99 33.98
CA ALA A 161 21.20 34.31 33.37
C ALA A 161 20.72 35.45 34.29
N HIS A 162 19.60 35.26 34.99
CA HIS A 162 19.10 36.23 35.96
C HIS A 162 19.99 36.32 37.21
N ALA A 163 20.48 35.18 37.71
CA ALA A 163 21.44 35.15 38.83
C ALA A 163 22.76 35.84 38.47
N ALA A 164 23.24 35.69 37.22
CA ALA A 164 24.43 36.38 36.73
C ALA A 164 24.25 37.90 36.56
N ARG A 165 23.00 38.37 36.36
CA ARG A 165 22.66 39.80 36.24
C ARG A 165 22.33 40.48 37.57
N ALA A 166 22.19 39.74 38.67
CA ALA A 166 21.95 40.33 39.97
C ALA A 166 23.16 41.19 40.41
N PRO A 167 22.98 42.50 40.66
CA PRO A 167 24.09 43.37 41.04
C PRO A 167 24.64 42.94 42.39
N LYS A 168 25.97 42.86 42.50
CA LYS A 168 26.67 42.72 43.78
C LYS A 168 26.39 43.98 44.62
N THR A 169 25.33 43.97 45.40
CA THR A 169 25.06 44.99 46.40
C THR A 169 26.06 44.86 47.55
N MET A 170 27.06 45.73 47.49
CA MET A 170 27.78 46.41 48.57
C MET A 170 28.29 45.58 49.76
N ALA A 171 29.61 45.43 49.80
CA ALA A 171 30.42 45.64 51.00
C ALA A 171 31.63 46.47 50.54
N ALA A 172 31.96 47.65 51.07
CA ALA A 172 31.49 48.44 52.20
C ALA A 172 31.61 49.94 51.83
#